data_AF-A0A9D8ECM6-F1
#
_entry.id   AF-A0A9D8ECM6-F1
#
_cell.length_a   1.000
_cell.length_b   1.000
_cell.length_c   1.000
_cell.angle_alpha   90.00
_cell.angle_beta   90.00
_cell.angle_gamma   90.00
#
_symmetry.space_group_name_H-M   'P 1'
#
loop_
_entity.id
_entity.type
_entity.pdbx_description
1 polymer ?
#
loop_
_entity_poly.entity_id
_entity_poly.type
_entity_poly.pdbx_seq_one_letter_code
_entity_poly.pdbx_strand_id
1 'polypeptide(L)'
;MDYEMNYININDKKYSYTHKRQVALNEDSAYLMINQGKSSEAENLLRQNVDINTSSTRTYQMLIGIYNNKSDYNNLVKIINRAIKCCNENNRDFKELRRIVVLNKLLEDIPV
;
A
#
# COMPACT_ATOMS: atom_id res chain seq x y z
N MET A 1 -39.69 -15.75 -13.76
CA MET A 1 -38.66 -14.68 -13.68
C MET A 1 -38.39 -14.55 -12.20
N ASP A 2 -37.49 -15.38 -11.69
CA ASP A 2 -37.25 -15.51 -10.26
C ASP A 2 -36.08 -14.58 -9.91
N TYR A 3 -36.38 -13.55 -9.13
CA TYR A 3 -35.39 -12.65 -8.57
C TYR A 3 -34.60 -13.41 -7.49
N GLU A 4 -33.42 -13.91 -7.82
CA GLU A 4 -32.46 -14.37 -6.83
C GLU A 4 -31.94 -13.15 -6.03
N MET A 5 -32.43 -13.01 -4.79
CA MET A 5 -31.82 -12.10 -3.83
C MET A 5 -30.45 -12.65 -3.42
N ASN A 6 -29.39 -11.94 -3.80
CA ASN A 6 -28.03 -12.16 -3.35
C ASN A 6 -27.92 -11.90 -1.84
N TYR A 7 -28.03 -12.96 -1.02
CA TYR A 7 -27.77 -12.90 0.41
C TYR A 7 -26.28 -12.72 0.66
N ILE A 8 -25.83 -11.46 0.81
CA ILE A 8 -24.47 -11.20 1.28
C ILE A 8 -24.37 -11.66 2.73
N ASN A 9 -23.59 -12.72 2.96
CA ASN A 9 -23.34 -13.32 4.26
C ASN A 9 -22.88 -12.27 5.28
N ILE A 10 -23.63 -12.13 6.38
CA ILE A 10 -23.37 -11.16 7.45
C ILE A 10 -21.98 -11.39 8.07
N ASN A 11 -21.49 -12.63 8.06
CA ASN A 11 -20.16 -12.98 8.55
C ASN A 11 -19.07 -12.38 7.66
N ASP A 12 -19.24 -12.37 6.34
CA ASP A 12 -18.27 -11.79 5.40
C ASP A 12 -18.20 -10.26 5.52
N LYS A 13 -19.35 -9.61 5.75
CA LYS A 13 -19.40 -8.15 6.00
C LYS A 13 -18.73 -7.77 7.33
N LYS A 14 -19.01 -8.51 8.41
CA LYS A 14 -18.37 -8.29 9.72
C LYS A 14 -16.87 -8.56 9.66
N TYR A 15 -16.46 -9.59 8.92
CA TYR A 15 -15.06 -9.92 8.69
C TYR A 15 -14.34 -8.81 7.90
N SER A 16 -14.94 -8.33 6.81
CA SER A 16 -14.43 -7.20 6.01
C SER A 16 -14.31 -5.90 6.82
N TYR A 17 -15.28 -5.62 7.69
CA TYR A 17 -15.27 -4.44 8.55
C TYR A 17 -14.11 -4.46 9.56
N THR A 18 -13.86 -5.60 10.18
CA THR A 18 -12.74 -5.77 11.13
C THR A 18 -11.39 -5.54 10.45
N HIS A 19 -11.19 -6.02 9.22
CA HIS A 19 -9.97 -5.79 8.46
C HIS A 19 -9.77 -4.31 8.10
N LYS A 20 -10.82 -3.62 7.63
CA LYS A 20 -10.74 -2.19 7.33
C LYS A 20 -10.39 -1.36 8.57
N ARG A 21 -10.97 -1.71 9.73
CA ARG A 21 -10.63 -1.06 11.01
C ARG A 21 -9.18 -1.30 11.40
N GLN A 22 -8.70 -2.54 11.27
CA GLN A 22 -7.30 -2.87 11.56
C GLN A 22 -6.33 -2.11 10.66
N VAL A 23 -6.63 -2.02 9.35
CA VAL A 23 -5.83 -1.25 8.39
C VAL A 23 -5.67 0.21 8.85
N ALA A 24 -6.77 0.86 9.23
CA ALA A 24 -6.75 2.24 9.69
C ALA A 24 -5.95 2.43 10.98
N LEU A 25 -6.12 1.53 11.97
CA LEU A 25 -5.34 1.57 13.22
C LEU A 25 -3.84 1.41 12.98
N ASN A 26 -3.48 0.52 12.06
CA ASN A 26 -2.09 0.32 11.65
C ASN A 26 -1.53 1.57 10.96
N GLU A 27 -2.30 2.22 10.10
CA GLU A 27 -1.89 3.47 9.43
C GLU A 27 -1.68 4.62 10.42
N ASP A 28 -2.59 4.82 11.36
CA ASP A 28 -2.47 5.88 12.35
C ASP A 28 -1.28 5.65 13.29
N SER A 29 -1.07 4.40 13.72
CA SER A 29 0.09 4.03 14.55
C SER A 29 1.40 4.20 13.78
N ALA A 30 1.44 3.75 12.54
CA ALA A 30 2.61 3.90 11.68
C ALA A 30 2.94 5.39 11.42
N TYR A 31 1.93 6.24 11.27
CA TYR A 31 2.13 7.68 11.09
C TYR A 31 2.81 8.31 12.31
N LEU A 32 2.36 7.97 13.52
CA LEU A 32 3.00 8.41 14.76
C LEU A 32 4.44 7.90 14.87
N MET A 33 4.69 6.64 14.51
CA MET A 33 6.04 6.06 14.50
C MET A 33 6.99 6.76 13.51
N ILE A 34 6.53 7.09 12.30
CA ILE A 34 7.32 7.85 11.31
C ILE A 34 7.71 9.22 11.89
N ASN A 35 6.79 9.92 12.53
CA ASN A 35 7.06 11.22 13.16
C ASN A 35 8.04 11.13 14.34
N GLN A 36 8.19 9.95 14.94
CA GLN A 36 9.18 9.65 15.98
C GLN A 36 10.51 9.13 15.40
N GLY A 37 10.67 9.07 14.07
CA GLY A 37 11.86 8.50 13.41
C GLY A 37 11.91 6.97 13.39
N LYS A 38 10.87 6.28 13.90
CA LYS A 38 10.78 4.82 13.97
C LYS A 38 10.28 4.20 12.66
N SER A 39 10.94 4.53 11.55
CA SER A 39 10.50 4.17 10.20
C SER A 39 10.47 2.65 9.96
N SER A 40 11.35 1.87 10.60
CA SER A 40 11.36 0.41 10.46
C SER A 40 10.19 -0.27 11.18
N GLU A 41 9.77 0.25 12.33
CA GLU A 41 8.57 -0.26 13.04
C GLU A 41 7.30 0.06 12.25
N ALA A 42 7.22 1.30 11.73
CA ALA A 42 6.12 1.72 10.85
C ALA A 42 6.02 0.85 9.60
N GLU A 43 7.14 0.53 8.96
CA GLU A 43 7.18 -0.36 7.80
C GLU A 43 6.59 -1.74 8.11
N ASN A 44 7.02 -2.36 9.21
CA ASN A 44 6.53 -3.68 9.61
C ASN A 44 5.02 -3.68 9.83
N LEU A 45 4.50 -2.63 10.46
CA LEU A 45 3.06 -2.51 10.73
C LEU A 45 2.26 -2.32 9.44
N LEU A 46 2.74 -1.48 8.53
CA LEU A 46 2.10 -1.28 7.23
C LEU A 46 2.18 -2.51 6.33
N ARG A 47 3.24 -3.33 6.43
CA ARG A 47 3.33 -4.60 5.72
C ARG A 47 2.22 -5.58 6.10
N GLN A 48 1.79 -5.59 7.36
CA GLN A 48 0.64 -6.40 7.78
C GLN A 48 -0.62 -6.02 7.02
N ASN A 49 -0.83 -4.74 6.71
CA ASN A 49 -1.95 -4.29 5.87
C ASN A 49 -1.83 -4.82 4.44
N VAL A 50 -0.62 -4.84 3.89
CA VAL A 50 -0.34 -5.38 2.55
C VAL A 50 -0.57 -6.89 2.51
N ASP A 51 -0.21 -7.63 3.56
CA ASP A 51 -0.34 -9.08 3.63
C ASP A 51 -1.81 -9.54 3.61
N ILE A 52 -2.72 -8.72 4.17
CA ILE A 52 -4.18 -8.93 4.06
C ILE A 52 -4.78 -8.35 2.78
N ASN A 53 -3.95 -7.99 1.79
CA ASN A 53 -4.32 -7.41 0.50
C ASN A 53 -5.18 -6.14 0.62
N THR A 54 -4.82 -5.23 1.52
CA THR A 54 -5.49 -3.93 1.62
C THR A 54 -5.54 -3.20 0.27
N SER A 55 -6.65 -2.53 0.01
CA SER A 55 -6.81 -1.58 -1.10
C SER A 55 -6.54 -0.13 -0.66
N SER A 56 -6.07 0.09 0.58
CA SER A 56 -5.86 1.44 1.11
C SER A 56 -4.68 2.14 0.44
N THR A 57 -4.98 3.21 -0.27
CA THR A 57 -3.98 4.10 -0.89
C THR A 57 -3.00 4.66 0.15
N ARG A 58 -3.48 5.00 1.35
CA ARG A 58 -2.66 5.59 2.42
C ARG A 58 -1.56 4.64 2.87
N THR A 59 -1.87 3.35 3.08
CA THR A 59 -0.88 2.32 3.40
C THR A 59 0.25 2.31 2.35
N TYR A 60 -0.09 2.28 1.06
CA TYR A 60 0.91 2.23 0.00
C TYR A 60 1.74 3.52 -0.08
N GLN A 61 1.10 4.68 0.05
CA GLN A 61 1.81 5.98 0.06
C GLN A 61 2.82 6.08 1.20
N MET A 62 2.46 5.62 2.40
CA MET A 62 3.38 5.63 3.55
C MET A 62 4.57 4.68 3.33
N LEU A 63 4.34 3.47 2.83
CA LEU A 63 5.42 2.54 2.48
C LEU A 63 6.33 3.08 1.37
N ILE A 64 5.76 3.72 0.35
CA ILE A 64 6.50 4.41 -0.72
C ILE A 64 7.41 5.48 -0.12
N GLY A 65 6.89 6.32 0.78
CA GLY A 65 7.68 7.33 1.47
C GLY A 65 8.84 6.74 2.27
N ILE A 66 8.60 5.66 3.01
CA ILE A 66 9.63 4.95 3.77
C ILE A 66 10.74 4.42 2.85
N TYR A 67 10.39 3.71 1.77
CA TYR A 67 11.39 3.13 0.87
C TYR A 67 12.14 4.17 0.07
N ASN A 68 11.48 5.26 -0.32
CA ASN A 68 12.12 6.38 -1.00
C ASN A 68 13.17 7.05 -0.08
N ASN A 69 12.84 7.28 1.19
CA ASN A 69 13.79 7.84 2.16
C ASN A 69 14.98 6.92 2.46
N LYS A 70 14.82 5.61 2.29
CA LYS A 70 15.89 4.62 2.43
C LYS A 70 16.69 4.40 1.13
N SER A 71 16.33 5.07 0.03
CA SER A 71 16.83 4.78 -1.32
C SER A 71 16.72 3.29 -1.70
N ASP A 72 15.74 2.58 -1.15
CA ASP A 72 15.51 1.15 -1.41
C ASP A 72 14.59 1.00 -2.62
N TYR A 73 15.19 1.19 -3.79
CA TYR A 73 14.50 1.13 -5.08
C TYR A 73 13.83 -0.23 -5.34
N ASN A 74 14.43 -1.32 -4.85
CA ASN A 74 13.91 -2.67 -5.04
C ASN A 74 12.57 -2.85 -4.33
N ASN A 75 12.48 -2.46 -3.06
CA ASN A 75 11.23 -2.56 -2.31
C ASN A 75 10.22 -1.49 -2.75
N LEU A 76 10.68 -0.29 -3.12
CA LEU A 76 9.83 0.77 -3.67
C LEU A 76 9.03 0.28 -4.89
N VAL A 77 9.71 -0.32 -5.88
CA VAL A 77 9.05 -0.85 -7.08
C VAL A 77 8.08 -1.99 -6.75
N LYS A 78 8.46 -2.89 -5.81
CA LYS A 78 7.57 -3.98 -5.36
C LYS A 78 6.28 -3.46 -4.75
N ILE A 79 6.36 -2.44 -3.89
CA ILE A 79 5.19 -1.84 -3.26
C ILE A 79 4.32 -1.10 -4.26
N ILE A 80 4.90 -0.34 -5.18
CA ILE A 80 4.14 0.34 -6.23
C ILE A 80 3.37 -0.69 -7.09
N ASN A 81 4.00 -1.81 -7.43
CA ASN A 81 3.32 -2.88 -8.16
C ASN A 81 2.17 -3.52 -7.37
N ARG A 82 2.33 -3.68 -6.05
CA ARG A 82 1.24 -4.14 -5.17
C ARG A 82 0.09 -3.13 -5.12
N ALA A 83 0.39 -1.84 -4.99
CA ALA A 83 -0.60 -0.77 -5.02
C ALA A 83 -1.41 -0.79 -6.32
N ILE A 84 -0.74 -0.93 -7.47
CA ILE A 84 -1.41 -1.04 -8.78
C ILE A 84 -2.37 -2.24 -8.81
N LYS A 85 -1.99 -3.38 -8.24
CA LYS A 85 -2.81 -4.59 -8.24
C LYS A 85 -4.03 -4.50 -7.30
N CYS A 86 -3.85 -3.93 -6.11
CA CYS A 86 -4.85 -3.98 -5.04
C CYS A 86 -5.78 -2.75 -5.00
N CYS A 87 -5.36 -1.60 -5.54
CA CYS A 87 -6.17 -0.40 -5.65
C CYS A 87 -6.86 -0.33 -7.02
N ASN A 88 -7.80 -1.27 -7.28
CA ASN A 88 -8.55 -1.29 -8.54
C ASN A 88 -9.70 -0.28 -8.50
N GLU A 89 -9.39 0.93 -9.00
CA GLU A 89 -10.27 1.78 -9.84
C GLU A 89 -9.57 3.11 -10.22
N ASN A 90 -8.50 3.52 -9.52
CA ASN A 90 -7.78 4.79 -9.78
C ASN A 90 -6.24 4.70 -9.63
N ASN A 91 -5.62 3.60 -10.05
CA ASN A 91 -4.15 3.41 -9.92
C ASN A 91 -3.29 4.18 -10.94
N ARG A 92 -3.82 5.23 -11.59
CA ARG A 92 -3.07 6.03 -12.57
C ARG A 92 -1.82 6.63 -11.94
N ASP A 93 -1.97 7.19 -10.75
CA ASP A 93 -0.88 7.83 -10.00
C ASP A 93 0.23 6.81 -9.67
N PHE A 94 -0.13 5.60 -9.24
CA PHE A 94 0.86 4.56 -8.98
C PHE A 94 1.54 4.05 -10.26
N LYS A 95 0.83 3.99 -11.39
CA LYS A 95 1.43 3.63 -12.68
C LYS A 95 2.43 4.70 -13.15
N GLU A 96 2.08 5.97 -12.99
CA GLU A 96 2.94 7.10 -13.32
C GLU A 96 4.17 7.13 -12.41
N LEU A 97 3.96 7.01 -11.09
CA LEU A 97 5.03 6.94 -10.11
C LEU A 97 6.00 5.79 -10.42
N ARG A 98 5.49 4.61 -10.81
CA ARG A 98 6.34 3.49 -11.23
C ARG A 98 7.25 3.86 -12.40
N ARG A 99 6.72 4.56 -13.41
CA ARG A 99 7.49 4.97 -14.60
C ARG A 99 8.62 5.92 -14.19
N ILE A 100 8.30 6.92 -13.37
CA ILE A 100 9.28 7.90 -12.88
C ILE A 100 10.39 7.22 -12.07
N VAL A 101 10.03 6.37 -11.11
CA VAL A 101 11.00 5.67 -10.25
C VAL A 101 11.95 4.79 -11.08
N VAL A 102 11.42 4.02 -12.05
CA VAL A 102 12.25 3.17 -12.92
C VAL A 102 13.16 4.00 -13.82
N LEU A 103 12.65 5.09 -14.41
CA LEU A 103 13.44 5.96 -15.28
C LEU A 103 14.59 6.62 -14.51
N ASN A 104 14.30 7.20 -13.33
CA ASN A 104 15.32 7.81 -12.49
C ASN A 104 16.42 6.81 -12.13
N LYS A 105 16.04 5.57 -11.78
CA LYS A 105 17.03 4.55 -11.45
C LYS A 105 17.91 4.18 -12.63
N LEU A 106 17.34 4.05 -13.83
CA LEU A 106 18.10 3.79 -15.05
C LEU A 106 19.08 4.93 -15.37
N LEU A 107 18.67 6.19 -15.17
CA LEU A 107 19.53 7.35 -15.39
C LEU A 107 20.71 7.41 -14.40
N GLU A 108 20.51 7.03 -13.14
CA GLU A 108 21.60 6.91 -12.14
C GLU A 108 22.66 5.88 -12.53
N ASP A 109 22.27 4.83 -13.25
CA ASP A 109 23.16 3.74 -13.63
C ASP A 109 23.96 4.02 -14.93
N ILE A 110 23.71 5.16 -15.61
CA ILE A 110 24.47 5.59 -16.79
C ILE A 110 25.73 6.36 -16.32
N PRO A 111 26.95 5.86 -16.63
CA PRO A 111 28.18 6.61 -16.32
C PRO A 111 28.27 7.88 -17.17
N VAL A 112 28.63 9.00 -16.51
CA VAL A 112 28.87 10.31 -17.13
C VAL A 112 30.23 10.36 -17.83
#